data_AF-A0A060CCX9-F1
#
_entry.id   AF-A0A060CCX9-F1
#
_cell.length_a   1.000
_cell.length_b   1.000
_cell.length_c   1.000
_cell.angle_alpha   90.00
_cell.angle_beta   90.00
_cell.angle_gamma   90.00
#
_symmetry.space_group_name_H-M   'P 1'
#
loop_
_entity.id
_entity.type
_entity.pdbx_description
1 polymer ?
#
loop_
_entity_poly.entity_id
_entity_poly.type
_entity_poly.pdbx_seq_one_letter_code
_entity_poly.pdbx_strand_id
1 'polypeptide(L)'
;MANDAGGWPLPHCASYHEDMNAPSAVRDRLTIVVTAFNEADTLPLLHPRIRAVLDALAGDLDTRVLYVDDGSRDGTWAVMVALAGTTGRAAAAAVAQFRT
;
A
#
# COMPACT_ATOMS: atom_id res chain seq x y z
N MET A 1 46.26 -9.29 45.13
CA MET A 1 46.38 -8.36 43.99
C MET A 1 45.43 -8.91 42.93
N ALA A 2 44.13 -8.57 42.99
CA ALA A 2 43.50 -7.51 42.19
C ALA A 2 43.77 -7.73 40.69
N ASN A 3 42.83 -8.21 39.89
CA ASN A 3 41.60 -7.50 39.53
C ASN A 3 40.43 -8.43 39.11
N ASP A 4 39.28 -8.19 39.75
CA ASP A 4 37.97 -8.65 39.31
C ASP A 4 37.44 -7.66 38.25
N ALA A 5 37.14 -8.15 37.04
CA ALA A 5 36.33 -7.42 36.07
C ALA A 5 35.40 -8.43 35.41
N GLY A 6 34.11 -8.33 35.75
CA GLY A 6 33.07 -9.30 35.42
C GLY A 6 33.06 -9.70 33.95
N GLY A 7 33.27 -11.00 33.71
CA GLY A 7 32.91 -11.62 32.45
C GLY A 7 31.39 -11.63 32.32
N TRP A 8 30.88 -10.87 31.36
CA TRP A 8 29.48 -10.94 30.95
C TRP A 8 29.15 -12.38 30.56
N PRO A 9 28.07 -13.00 31.08
CA PRO A 9 27.66 -14.30 30.59
C PRO A 9 27.25 -14.11 29.14
N LEU A 10 28.08 -14.58 28.20
CA LEU A 10 27.67 -14.68 26.82
C LEU A 10 26.50 -15.67 26.79
N PRO A 11 25.27 -15.26 26.45
CA PRO A 11 24.29 -16.24 26.02
C PRO A 11 24.93 -16.95 24.82
N HIS A 12 24.90 -18.27 24.88
CA HIS A 12 25.34 -19.16 23.83
C HIS A 12 24.97 -18.57 22.47
N CYS A 13 25.98 -18.27 21.64
CA CYS A 13 25.80 -17.77 20.29
C CYS A 13 25.28 -18.90 19.39
N ALA A 14 24.08 -19.36 19.68
CA ALA A 14 23.18 -20.13 18.84
C ALA A 14 21.81 -19.53 19.23
N SER A 15 21.22 -18.59 18.51
CA SER A 15 21.13 -18.54 17.07
C SER A 15 20.64 -17.17 16.59
N TYR A 16 21.56 -16.25 16.24
CA TYR A 16 21.16 -14.99 15.57
C TYR A 16 20.64 -15.22 14.14
N HIS A 17 20.92 -16.38 13.54
CA HIS A 17 20.57 -16.67 12.14
C HIS A 17 19.20 -17.33 11.97
N GLU A 18 18.62 -17.90 13.01
CA GLU A 18 17.38 -18.69 12.89
C GLU A 18 16.13 -17.81 13.05
N ASP A 19 16.18 -16.79 13.90
CA ASP A 19 15.05 -15.87 14.13
C ASP A 19 14.90 -14.79 13.05
N MET A 20 15.98 -14.45 12.31
CA MET A 20 15.93 -13.51 11.18
C MET A 20 15.28 -14.07 9.91
N ASN A 21 14.93 -15.37 9.88
CA ASN A 21 14.30 -16.04 8.74
C ASN A 21 12.84 -16.45 9.00
N ALA A 22 12.22 -15.99 10.09
CA ALA A 22 10.77 -15.94 10.09
C ALA A 22 10.36 -14.94 9.01
N PRO A 23 9.57 -15.30 7.97
CA PRO A 23 9.08 -14.32 7.02
C PRO A 23 8.32 -13.27 7.83
N SER A 24 8.89 -12.07 7.94
CA SER A 24 8.11 -10.91 8.31
C SER A 24 7.04 -10.83 7.23
N ALA A 25 5.81 -11.20 7.58
CA ALA A 25 4.67 -11.17 6.66
C ALA A 25 4.26 -9.72 6.30
N VAL A 26 5.22 -8.80 6.33
CA VAL A 26 5.09 -7.44 5.83
C VAL A 26 5.31 -7.53 4.33
N ARG A 27 4.23 -7.74 3.59
CA ARG A 27 4.24 -7.47 2.16
C ARG A 27 4.52 -5.99 1.97
N ASP A 28 5.51 -5.66 1.13
CA ASP A 28 5.76 -4.29 0.74
C ASP A 28 4.49 -3.68 0.14
N ARG A 29 4.24 -2.41 0.44
CA ARG A 29 3.00 -1.72 0.07
C ARG A 29 3.24 -0.76 -1.08
N LEU A 30 2.43 -0.89 -2.12
CA LEU A 30 2.37 0.04 -3.25
C LEU A 30 1.03 0.78 -3.24
N THR A 31 1.07 2.12 -3.22
CA THR A 31 -0.15 2.94 -3.38
C THR A 31 0.02 3.84 -4.59
N ILE A 32 -0.85 3.66 -5.58
CA ILE A 32 -0.94 4.54 -6.75
C ILE A 32 -1.86 5.70 -6.39
N VAL A 33 -1.37 6.93 -6.51
CA VAL A 33 -2.19 8.14 -6.34
C VAL A 33 -2.59 8.66 -7.71
N VAL A 34 -3.88 8.85 -7.92
CA VAL A 34 -4.44 9.38 -9.17
C VAL A 34 -5.19 10.66 -8.84
N THR A 35 -4.62 11.80 -9.22
CA THR A 35 -5.30 13.10 -9.16
C THR A 35 -6.24 13.25 -10.36
N ALA A 36 -7.49 13.64 -10.15
CA ALA A 36 -8.50 13.75 -11.19
C ALA A 36 -9.16 15.14 -11.16
N PHE A 37 -9.26 15.77 -12.34
CA PHE A 37 -9.99 17.03 -12.54
C PHE A 37 -10.81 16.93 -13.83
N ASN A 38 -12.14 16.83 -13.70
CA ASN A 38 -13.07 16.65 -14.82
C ASN A 38 -12.81 15.41 -15.69
N GLU A 39 -12.67 14.25 -15.07
CA GLU A 39 -12.32 12.96 -15.68
C GLU A 39 -13.46 11.92 -15.58
N ALA A 40 -14.72 12.37 -15.49
CA ALA A 40 -15.88 11.49 -15.32
C ALA A 40 -15.96 10.38 -16.39
N ASP A 41 -15.59 10.69 -17.63
CA ASP A 41 -15.61 9.74 -18.75
C ASP A 41 -14.34 8.91 -18.87
N THR A 42 -13.21 9.42 -18.37
CA THR A 42 -11.88 8.79 -18.50
C THR A 42 -11.63 7.77 -17.38
N LEU A 43 -12.03 8.09 -16.15
CA LEU A 43 -11.79 7.23 -14.98
C LEU A 43 -12.34 5.80 -15.14
N PRO A 44 -13.54 5.57 -15.72
CA PRO A 44 -14.06 4.22 -15.97
C PRO A 44 -13.21 3.41 -16.96
N LEU A 45 -12.45 4.08 -17.83
CA LEU A 45 -11.54 3.42 -18.79
C LEU A 45 -10.15 3.18 -18.18
N LEU A 46 -9.70 4.09 -17.30
CA LEU A 46 -8.41 3.99 -16.62
C LEU A 46 -8.42 2.92 -15.53
N HIS A 47 -9.46 2.89 -14.69
CA HIS A 47 -9.50 2.03 -13.51
C HIS A 47 -9.29 0.54 -13.82
N PRO A 48 -9.95 -0.09 -14.82
CA PRO A 48 -9.73 -1.49 -15.15
C PRO A 48 -8.29 -1.80 -15.58
N ARG A 49 -7.60 -0.83 -16.21
CA ARG A 49 -6.22 -0.99 -16.67
C ARG A 49 -5.25 -0.97 -15.48
N ILE A 50 -5.46 -0.07 -14.52
CA ILE A 50 -4.71 -0.05 -13.26
C ILE A 50 -4.96 -1.35 -12.49
N ARG A 51 -6.23 -1.74 -12.37
CA ARG A 51 -6.66 -2.97 -11.69
C ARG A 51 -5.92 -4.20 -12.22
N ALA A 52 -5.86 -4.37 -13.54
CA ALA A 52 -5.17 -5.50 -14.17
C ALA A 52 -3.69 -5.59 -13.78
N VAL A 53 -2.99 -4.44 -13.68
CA VAL A 53 -1.59 -4.40 -13.24
C VAL A 53 -1.46 -4.72 -11.75
N LEU A 54 -2.34 -4.16 -10.92
CA LEU A 54 -2.31 -4.42 -9.47
C LEU A 54 -2.65 -5.87 -9.12
N ASP A 55 -3.61 -6.48 -9.81
CA ASP A 55 -3.97 -7.88 -9.62
C ASP A 55 -2.80 -8.82 -9.99
N ALA A 56 -1.98 -8.46 -10.98
CA ALA A 56 -0.76 -9.20 -11.32
C ALA A 56 0.34 -9.10 -10.25
N LEU A 57 0.30 -8.09 -9.39
CA LEU A 57 1.28 -7.83 -8.32
C LEU A 57 0.79 -8.28 -6.93
N ALA A 58 -0.48 -8.67 -6.79
CA ALA A 58 -1.13 -8.92 -5.49
C ALA A 58 -0.55 -10.11 -4.69
N GLY A 59 0.25 -10.99 -5.33
CA GLY A 59 0.95 -12.08 -4.63
C GLY A 59 2.12 -11.58 -3.77
N ASP A 60 2.81 -10.56 -4.26
CA ASP A 60 4.07 -10.04 -3.72
C ASP A 60 3.87 -8.75 -2.92
N LEU A 61 2.89 -7.93 -3.32
CA LEU A 61 2.66 -6.58 -2.77
C LEU A 61 1.25 -6.41 -2.19
N ASP A 62 1.13 -5.59 -1.15
CA ASP A 62 -0.14 -5.01 -0.70
C ASP A 62 -0.42 -3.75 -1.56
N THR A 63 -1.30 -3.88 -2.56
CA THR A 63 -1.52 -2.83 -3.55
C THR A 63 -2.80 -2.02 -3.29
N ARG A 64 -2.75 -0.71 -3.59
CA ARG A 64 -3.87 0.23 -3.40
C ARG A 64 -3.92 1.31 -4.47
N VAL A 65 -5.10 1.87 -4.67
CA VAL A 65 -5.31 3.09 -5.46
C VAL A 65 -5.98 4.16 -4.59
N LEU A 66 -5.43 5.37 -4.60
CA LEU A 66 -6.05 6.54 -4.00
C LEU A 66 -6.41 7.52 -5.10
N TYR A 67 -7.71 7.69 -5.34
CA TYR A 67 -8.21 8.75 -6.20
C TYR A 67 -8.33 10.05 -5.40
N VAL A 68 -7.75 11.13 -5.90
CA VAL A 68 -7.84 12.46 -5.28
C VAL A 68 -8.54 13.40 -6.26
N ASP A 69 -9.69 13.92 -5.86
CA ASP A 69 -10.39 14.96 -6.63
C ASP A 69 -9.68 16.30 -6.46
N ASP A 70 -9.24 16.89 -7.57
CA ASP A 70 -8.51 18.17 -7.64
C ASP A 70 -9.46 19.32 -8.02
N GLY A 71 -10.62 19.36 -7.36
CA GLY A 71 -11.61 20.42 -7.55
C GLY A 71 -12.45 20.29 -8.81
N SER A 72 -12.81 19.06 -9.20
CA SER A 72 -13.67 18.83 -10.36
C SER A 72 -15.02 19.54 -10.24
N ARG A 73 -15.60 19.90 -11.39
CA ARG A 73 -16.90 20.58 -11.49
C ARG A 73 -17.95 19.75 -12.20
N ASP A 74 -17.61 18.52 -12.57
CA ASP A 74 -18.45 17.57 -13.28
C ASP A 74 -18.77 16.34 -12.39
N GLY A 75 -19.12 15.21 -13.01
CA GLY A 75 -19.44 13.95 -12.32
C GLY A 75 -18.24 13.17 -11.75
N THR A 76 -17.01 13.68 -11.83
CA THR A 76 -15.77 12.95 -11.47
C THR A 76 -15.82 12.34 -10.08
N TRP A 77 -16.26 13.12 -9.08
CA TRP A 77 -16.36 12.64 -7.70
C TRP A 77 -17.28 11.42 -7.56
N ALA A 78 -18.47 11.48 -8.19
CA ALA A 78 -19.43 10.39 -8.13
C ALA A 78 -18.87 9.12 -8.79
N VAL A 79 -18.15 9.27 -9.89
CA VAL A 79 -17.46 8.17 -10.58
C VAL A 79 -16.38 7.56 -9.68
N MET A 80 -15.53 8.37 -9.04
CA MET A 80 -14.50 7.89 -8.12
C MET A 80 -15.09 7.08 -6.96
N VAL A 81 -16.18 7.56 -6.34
CA VAL A 81 -16.87 6.86 -5.24
C VAL A 81 -17.43 5.52 -5.72
N ALA A 82 -18.04 5.49 -6.92
CA ALA A 82 -18.57 4.26 -7.50
C ALA A 82 -17.46 3.24 -7.77
N LEU A 83 -16.33 3.67 -8.34
CA LEU A 83 -15.17 2.82 -8.59
C LEU A 83 -14.55 2.28 -7.29
N ALA A 84 -14.45 3.11 -6.25
CA ALA A 84 -13.94 2.65 -4.96
C ALA A 84 -14.87 1.61 -4.30
N GLY A 85 -16.19 1.78 -4.44
CA GLY A 85 -17.18 0.85 -3.89
C GLY A 85 -17.22 -0.54 -4.53
N THR A 86 -16.77 -0.68 -5.78
CA THR A 86 -16.75 -1.97 -6.50
C THR A 86 -15.41 -2.72 -6.37
N THR A 87 -14.45 -2.14 -5.65
CA THR A 87 -13.08 -2.63 -5.61
C THR A 87 -12.87 -3.69 -4.50
N GLY A 88 -12.45 -4.90 -4.89
CA GLY A 88 -12.15 -5.99 -3.96
C GLY A 88 -10.85 -5.81 -3.16
N ARG A 89 -10.73 -6.51 -2.03
CA ARG A 89 -9.62 -6.40 -1.04
C ARG A 89 -8.20 -6.49 -1.64
N ALA A 90 -8.01 -7.22 -2.75
CA ALA A 90 -6.70 -7.42 -3.39
C ALA A 90 -6.09 -6.14 -4.00
N ALA A 91 -6.88 -5.10 -4.24
CA ALA A 91 -6.37 -3.81 -4.67
C ALA A 91 -7.27 -2.70 -4.12
N ALA A 92 -7.24 -2.44 -2.82
CA ALA A 92 -8.18 -1.51 -2.17
C ALA A 92 -8.15 -0.11 -2.83
N ALA A 93 -9.32 0.47 -3.07
CA ALA A 93 -9.46 1.80 -3.62
C ALA A 93 -10.10 2.74 -2.59
N ALA A 94 -9.56 3.94 -2.49
CA ALA A 94 -10.08 5.00 -1.64
C ALA A 94 -10.20 6.31 -2.42
N VAL A 95 -10.99 7.23 -1.90
CA VAL A 95 -11.20 8.56 -2.47
C VAL A 95 -10.88 9.64 -1.45
N ALA A 96 -10.31 10.75 -1.90
CA ALA A 96 -10.09 11.95 -1.11
C ALA A 96 -10.38 13.20 -1.96
N GLN A 97 -10.63 14.33 -1.32
CA GLN A 97 -10.71 15.64 -1.98
C GLN A 97 -9.50 16.47 -1.59
N PHE A 98 -8.89 17.14 -2.56
CA PHE A 98 -7.90 18.16 -2.28
C PHE A 98 -8.59 19.42 -1.76
N ARG A 99 -8.20 19.87 -0.55
CA ARG A 99 -8.68 21.11 0.06
C ARG A 99 -7.51 22.08 0.17
N THR A 100 -7.68 23.26 -0.40
CA THR A 100 -6.75 24.40 -0.26
C THR A 100 -7.06 25.25 0.97
#